data_AF-A0A1J5SWL0-F1
#
_entry.id   AF-A0A1J5SWL0-F1
#
_cell.length_a   1.000
_cell.length_b   1.000
_cell.length_c   1.000
_cell.angle_alpha   90.00
_cell.angle_beta   90.00
_cell.angle_gamma   90.00
#
_symmetry.space_group_name_H-M   'P 1'
#
loop_
_entity.id
_entity.type
_entity.pdbx_description
1 polymer ?
#
loop_
_entity_poly.entity_id
_entity_poly.type
_entity_poly.pdbx_seq_one_letter_code
_entity_poly.pdbx_strand_id
1 'polypeptide(L)'
;MRISTSTIYSSNVSNMNNLEAQIAQTQQQISTGNRIQSPADDPVAAARIIELNQANSVNTQYGTNNTAAQNTLSLSENVLQSVTTLLQSVKSTAVNAANGVLTTSDRQSLATSLQGQLQELMGLANSTDGTGNYLFSGSKGNTQPFVNTAAGVVYQGDSLQRNMQVSPTRQIASTDVGTDIFMKVRNGNGTFTAAPGLTMSIGANIAVGATTVTVPNTGGLVAGMPITGGGFPAGTTVASITDATHFVASSPATTATAAGQSIQFANAGTGTGIITPGAVINPALYNNNTYQLSFSVTGGVTTYSVTDVTNPAAPVPVAGQTNVAYTSGNAINFNGIQVQMSGAPANGDVFSVSPSANQSIFGTLSSLINTLNSPAAPGGTSFNQSVNDALGNIDQSLNNVLTVRASMGSRLNELTALQNTVSQQGLQYQQTLTSIQGTDYNKAISDLTQQHTALQAAQQSFAAISKLSLFNYL
;
A
#
# COMPACT_ATOMS: atom_id res chain seq x y z
N MET A 1 -67.78 3.11 65.26
CA MET A 1 -66.99 3.83 64.24
C MET A 1 -67.91 4.17 63.06
N ARG A 2 -68.25 5.46 62.85
CA ARG A 2 -68.96 5.90 61.63
C ARG A 2 -67.91 6.14 60.55
N ILE A 3 -67.80 5.21 59.60
CA ILE A 3 -67.08 5.47 58.35
C ILE A 3 -67.93 6.52 57.61
N SER A 4 -67.36 7.68 57.31
CA SER A 4 -68.07 8.78 56.63
C SER A 4 -68.46 8.33 55.22
N THR A 5 -69.72 8.53 54.84
CA THR A 5 -70.24 8.27 53.49
C THR A 5 -69.40 8.96 52.39
N SER A 6 -68.76 10.10 52.72
CA SER A 6 -67.83 10.80 51.83
C SER A 6 -66.55 10.01 51.54
N THR A 7 -66.05 9.22 52.50
CA THR A 7 -64.86 8.36 52.33
C THR A 7 -65.16 7.17 51.42
N ILE A 8 -66.37 6.60 51.52
CA ILE A 8 -66.82 5.49 50.64
C ILE A 8 -66.99 6.00 49.20
N TYR A 9 -67.60 7.17 49.02
CA TYR A 9 -67.78 7.79 47.71
C TYR A 9 -66.45 8.17 47.05
N SER A 10 -65.56 8.85 47.78
CA SER A 10 -64.24 9.23 47.27
C SER A 10 -63.38 8.02 46.94
N SER A 11 -63.40 6.96 47.76
CA SER A 11 -62.68 5.71 47.44
C SER A 11 -63.18 5.03 46.16
N ASN A 12 -64.49 5.04 45.90
CA ASN A 12 -65.06 4.48 44.66
C ASN A 12 -64.70 5.32 43.43
N VAL A 13 -64.79 6.66 43.53
CA VAL A 13 -64.39 7.55 42.43
C VAL A 13 -62.89 7.44 42.15
N SER A 14 -62.04 7.37 43.17
CA SER A 14 -60.61 7.11 43.00
C SER A 14 -60.35 5.76 42.34
N ASN A 15 -61.08 4.71 42.70
CA ASN A 15 -60.96 3.40 42.04
C ASN A 15 -61.39 3.44 40.56
N MET A 16 -62.45 4.17 40.21
CA MET A 16 -62.88 4.32 38.82
C MET A 16 -61.86 5.11 38.00
N ASN A 17 -61.35 6.21 38.54
CA ASN A 17 -60.28 7.00 37.89
C ASN A 17 -59.01 6.15 37.69
N ASN A 18 -58.66 5.28 38.65
CA ASN A 18 -57.55 4.34 38.52
C ASN A 18 -57.79 3.30 37.41
N LEU A 19 -59.02 2.77 37.30
CA LEU A 19 -59.39 1.83 36.24
C LEU A 19 -59.37 2.49 34.85
N GLU A 20 -59.87 3.72 34.71
CA GLU A 20 -59.78 4.47 33.46
C GLU A 20 -58.33 4.73 33.04
N ALA A 21 -57.45 5.07 34.00
CA ALA A 21 -56.03 5.22 33.75
C ALA A 21 -55.36 3.91 33.29
N GLN A 22 -55.71 2.77 33.91
CA GLN A 22 -55.21 1.45 33.51
C GLN A 22 -55.67 1.04 32.11
N ILE A 23 -56.94 1.32 31.76
CA ILE A 23 -57.48 1.07 30.41
C ILE A 23 -56.72 1.91 29.38
N ALA A 24 -56.54 3.21 29.65
CA ALA A 24 -55.81 4.10 28.75
C ALA A 24 -54.36 3.62 28.54
N GLN A 25 -53.68 3.20 29.60
CA GLN A 25 -52.33 2.66 29.51
C GLN A 25 -52.28 1.37 28.68
N THR A 26 -53.18 0.43 28.93
CA THR A 26 -53.26 -0.84 28.17
C THR A 26 -53.57 -0.59 26.70
N GLN A 27 -54.47 0.36 26.40
CA GLN A 27 -54.73 0.80 25.03
C GLN A 27 -53.50 1.42 24.35
N GLN A 28 -52.72 2.23 25.07
CA GLN A 28 -51.45 2.75 24.54
C GLN A 28 -50.42 1.65 24.30
N GLN A 29 -50.31 0.66 25.19
CA GLN A 29 -49.41 -0.49 25.03
C GLN A 29 -49.80 -1.34 23.81
N ILE A 30 -51.10 -1.52 23.55
CA ILE A 30 -51.61 -2.19 22.35
C ILE A 30 -51.32 -1.34 21.11
N SER A 31 -51.60 -0.03 21.16
CA SER A 31 -51.42 0.85 20.00
C SER A 31 -49.96 1.01 19.57
N THR A 32 -49.03 1.06 20.52
CA THR A 32 -47.59 1.27 20.24
C THR A 32 -46.81 -0.03 20.12
N GLY A 33 -47.38 -1.15 20.60
CA GLY A 33 -46.69 -2.44 20.71
C GLY A 33 -45.60 -2.47 21.79
N ASN A 34 -45.46 -1.42 22.60
CA ASN A 34 -44.49 -1.32 23.68
C ASN A 34 -45.18 -1.36 25.05
N ARG A 35 -44.76 -2.28 25.92
CA ARG A 35 -45.28 -2.38 27.28
C ARG A 35 -44.72 -1.27 28.19
N ILE A 36 -43.53 -0.75 27.89
CA ILE A 36 -42.84 0.30 28.67
C ILE A 36 -42.97 1.62 27.91
N GLN A 37 -43.76 2.56 28.43
CA GLN A 37 -43.97 3.88 27.83
C GLN A 37 -43.14 4.95 28.55
N SER A 38 -43.00 4.80 29.86
CA SER A 38 -42.22 5.67 30.72
C SER A 38 -41.24 4.84 31.55
N PRO A 39 -40.06 5.37 31.91
CA PRO A 39 -39.15 4.74 32.87
C PRO A 39 -39.81 4.45 34.23
N ALA A 40 -40.92 5.11 34.55
CA ALA A 40 -41.70 4.85 35.75
C ALA A 40 -42.47 3.50 35.70
N ASP A 41 -42.76 2.96 34.51
CA ASP A 41 -43.52 1.72 34.35
C ASP A 41 -42.70 0.49 34.77
N ASP A 42 -41.41 0.48 34.41
CA ASP A 42 -40.43 -0.53 34.84
C ASP A 42 -39.01 0.09 34.81
N PRO A 43 -38.50 0.60 35.95
CA PRO A 43 -37.20 1.28 35.99
C PRO A 43 -36.02 0.34 35.71
N VAL A 44 -36.15 -0.96 35.99
CA VAL A 44 -35.08 -1.96 35.77
C VAL A 44 -35.00 -2.29 34.28
N ALA A 45 -36.13 -2.58 33.66
CA ALA A 45 -36.19 -2.82 32.22
C ALA A 45 -35.81 -1.56 31.43
N ALA A 46 -36.22 -0.37 31.87
CA ALA A 46 -35.81 0.89 31.26
C ALA A 46 -34.29 1.10 31.29
N ALA A 47 -33.62 0.83 32.41
CA ALA A 47 -32.16 0.90 32.51
C ALA A 47 -31.49 -0.08 31.53
N ARG A 48 -31.99 -1.32 31.44
CA ARG A 48 -31.46 -2.32 30.52
C ARG A 48 -31.66 -1.96 29.04
N ILE A 49 -32.80 -1.35 28.69
CA ILE A 49 -33.07 -0.85 27.35
C ILE A 49 -32.05 0.23 26.96
N ILE A 50 -31.71 1.14 27.88
CA ILE A 50 -30.70 2.19 27.62
C ILE A 50 -29.33 1.56 27.32
N GLU A 51 -28.89 0.60 28.12
CA GLU A 51 -27.63 -0.13 27.89
C GLU A 51 -27.62 -0.81 26.51
N LEU A 52 -28.70 -1.51 26.16
CA LEU A 52 -28.83 -2.20 24.88
C LEU A 52 -28.88 -1.22 23.70
N ASN A 53 -29.57 -0.08 23.83
CA ASN A 53 -29.61 0.95 22.79
C ASN A 53 -28.24 1.57 22.58
N GLN A 54 -27.49 1.85 23.66
CA GLN A 54 -26.12 2.36 23.54
C GLN A 54 -25.19 1.34 22.88
N ALA A 55 -25.27 0.07 23.29
CA ALA A 55 -24.50 -1.02 22.67
C ALA A 55 -24.86 -1.21 21.19
N ASN A 56 -26.15 -1.13 20.84
CA ASN A 56 -26.62 -1.24 19.47
C ASN A 56 -26.17 -0.04 18.62
N SER A 57 -26.21 1.17 19.16
CA SER A 57 -25.72 2.38 18.47
C SER A 57 -24.23 2.27 18.14
N VAL A 58 -23.41 1.81 19.08
CA VAL A 58 -21.98 1.55 18.86
C VAL A 58 -21.78 0.44 17.83
N ASN A 59 -22.57 -0.62 17.88
CA ASN A 59 -22.53 -1.70 16.90
C ASN A 59 -22.93 -1.23 15.48
N THR A 60 -23.94 -0.38 15.36
CA THR A 60 -24.31 0.28 14.09
C THR A 60 -23.16 1.12 13.56
N GLN A 61 -22.48 1.89 14.42
CA GLN A 61 -21.30 2.66 14.02
C GLN A 61 -20.19 1.76 13.47
N TYR A 62 -19.93 0.60 14.09
CA TYR A 62 -18.99 -0.38 13.55
C TYR A 62 -19.42 -0.92 12.18
N GLY A 63 -20.73 -1.13 11.95
CA GLY A 63 -21.26 -1.53 10.64
C GLY A 63 -21.04 -0.46 9.57
N THR A 64 -21.29 0.81 9.89
CA THR A 64 -21.00 1.94 9.01
C THR A 64 -19.51 2.04 8.69
N ASN A 65 -18.67 1.87 9.72
CA ASN A 65 -17.22 1.86 9.57
C ASN A 65 -16.74 0.69 8.69
N ASN A 66 -17.23 -0.53 8.93
CA ASN A 66 -16.92 -1.70 8.10
C ASN A 66 -17.26 -1.45 6.63
N THR A 67 -18.46 -0.93 6.36
CA THR A 67 -18.91 -0.60 5.00
C THR A 67 -18.02 0.45 4.36
N ALA A 68 -17.66 1.52 5.08
CA ALA A 68 -16.77 2.57 4.58
C ALA A 68 -15.37 2.03 4.26
N ALA A 69 -14.78 1.25 5.16
CA ALA A 69 -13.49 0.61 4.94
C ALA A 69 -13.52 -0.37 3.75
N GLN A 70 -14.58 -1.17 3.62
CA GLN A 70 -14.79 -2.07 2.46
C GLN A 70 -14.84 -1.30 1.15
N ASN A 71 -15.58 -0.19 1.10
CA ASN A 71 -15.69 0.63 -0.11
C ASN A 71 -14.35 1.22 -0.52
N THR A 72 -13.60 1.80 0.43
CA THR A 72 -12.27 2.37 0.15
C THR A 72 -11.28 1.30 -0.30
N LEU A 73 -11.22 0.15 0.39
CA LEU A 73 -10.34 -0.94 0.00
C LEU A 73 -10.72 -1.55 -1.35
N SER A 74 -12.02 -1.71 -1.65
CA SER A 74 -12.48 -2.23 -2.94
C SER A 74 -12.11 -1.30 -4.09
N LEU A 75 -12.23 0.01 -3.89
CA LEU A 75 -11.83 1.00 -4.89
C LEU A 75 -10.30 0.97 -5.10
N SER A 76 -9.52 0.93 -4.02
CA SER A 76 -8.06 0.82 -4.13
C SER A 76 -7.65 -0.49 -4.82
N GLU A 77 -8.32 -1.62 -4.57
CA GLU A 77 -8.04 -2.90 -5.23
C GLU A 77 -8.31 -2.82 -6.73
N ASN A 78 -9.41 -2.18 -7.14
CA ASN A 78 -9.72 -1.94 -8.55
C ASN A 78 -8.62 -1.09 -9.23
N VAL A 79 -8.12 -0.05 -8.55
CA VAL A 79 -7.03 0.77 -9.07
C VAL A 79 -5.73 -0.05 -9.18
N LEU A 80 -5.39 -0.86 -8.18
CA LEU A 80 -4.20 -1.73 -8.23
C LEU A 80 -4.31 -2.84 -9.28
N GLN A 81 -5.51 -3.32 -9.58
CA GLN A 81 -5.75 -4.21 -10.70
C GLN A 81 -5.46 -3.50 -12.03
N SER A 82 -5.89 -2.25 -12.21
CA SER A 82 -5.52 -1.45 -13.39
C SER A 82 -4.02 -1.21 -13.47
N VAL A 83 -3.35 -0.92 -12.35
CA VAL A 83 -1.87 -0.80 -12.30
C VAL A 83 -1.21 -2.12 -12.72
N THR A 84 -1.73 -3.26 -12.27
CA THR A 84 -1.21 -4.58 -12.66
C THR A 84 -1.29 -4.77 -14.18
N THR A 85 -2.44 -4.50 -14.79
CA THR A 85 -2.64 -4.60 -16.24
C THR A 85 -1.73 -3.63 -17.00
N LEU A 86 -1.57 -2.41 -16.51
CA LEU A 86 -0.68 -1.41 -17.09
C LEU A 86 0.78 -1.86 -17.05
N LEU A 87 1.26 -2.39 -15.93
CA LEU A 87 2.62 -2.91 -15.80
C LEU A 87 2.87 -4.14 -16.69
N GLN A 88 1.88 -5.00 -16.89
CA GLN A 88 1.96 -6.09 -17.87
C GLN A 88 2.08 -5.56 -19.31
N SER A 89 1.34 -4.50 -19.64
CA SER A 89 1.43 -3.82 -20.93
C SER A 89 2.80 -3.17 -21.13
N VAL A 90 3.32 -2.46 -20.11
CA VAL A 90 4.68 -1.90 -20.10
C VAL A 90 5.73 -2.99 -20.28
N LYS A 91 5.58 -4.15 -19.61
CA LYS A 91 6.45 -5.30 -19.79
C LYS A 91 6.42 -5.80 -21.24
N SER A 92 5.24 -5.91 -21.85
CA SER A 92 5.13 -6.29 -23.27
C SER A 92 5.84 -5.29 -24.20
N THR A 93 5.71 -3.99 -23.94
CA THR A 93 6.43 -2.94 -24.69
C THR A 93 7.94 -3.04 -24.49
N ALA A 94 8.40 -3.30 -23.26
CA ALA A 94 9.81 -3.48 -22.94
C ALA A 94 10.41 -4.74 -23.58
N VAL A 95 9.66 -5.86 -23.62
CA VAL A 95 10.08 -7.08 -24.34
C VAL A 95 10.15 -6.80 -25.85
N ASN A 96 9.21 -6.03 -26.39
CA ASN A 96 9.29 -5.62 -27.80
C ASN A 96 10.53 -4.75 -28.06
N ALA A 97 10.81 -3.80 -27.16
CA ALA A 97 12.01 -2.97 -27.20
C ALA A 97 13.33 -3.75 -27.12
N ALA A 98 13.32 -4.94 -26.51
CA ALA A 98 14.48 -5.84 -26.46
C ALA A 98 14.78 -6.51 -27.82
N ASN A 99 13.90 -6.40 -28.82
CA ASN A 99 14.16 -6.96 -30.15
C ASN A 99 15.24 -6.13 -30.87
N GLY A 100 16.40 -6.75 -31.12
CA GLY A 100 17.60 -6.10 -31.67
C GLY A 100 17.53 -5.60 -33.12
N VAL A 101 16.36 -5.63 -33.77
CA VAL A 101 16.17 -5.24 -35.19
C VAL A 101 15.40 -3.91 -35.34
N LEU A 102 15.05 -3.25 -34.23
CA LEU A 102 14.24 -2.02 -34.26
C LEU A 102 14.99 -0.80 -34.82
N THR A 103 14.34 -0.05 -35.70
CA THR A 103 14.90 1.23 -36.16
C THR A 103 14.80 2.31 -35.07
N THR A 104 15.54 3.41 -35.22
CA THR A 104 15.43 4.55 -34.28
C THR A 104 14.03 5.15 -34.24
N SER A 105 13.33 5.20 -35.37
CA SER A 105 11.94 5.65 -35.45
C SER A 105 10.99 4.73 -34.69
N ASP A 106 11.19 3.41 -34.79
CA ASP A 106 10.37 2.45 -34.04
C ASP A 106 10.59 2.59 -32.54
N ARG A 107 11.85 2.74 -32.10
CA ARG A 107 12.18 2.95 -30.67
C ARG A 107 11.56 4.23 -30.11
N GLN A 108 11.60 5.33 -30.86
CA GLN A 108 10.95 6.60 -30.47
C GLN A 108 9.42 6.45 -30.37
N SER A 109 8.83 5.63 -31.23
CA SER A 109 7.39 5.31 -31.17
C SER A 109 7.05 4.50 -29.91
N LEU A 110 7.87 3.50 -29.56
CA LEU A 110 7.73 2.75 -28.30
C LEU A 110 7.95 3.65 -27.07
N ALA A 111 8.92 4.55 -27.12
CA ALA A 111 9.17 5.54 -26.06
C ALA A 111 7.95 6.45 -25.85
N THR A 112 7.32 6.90 -26.92
CA THR A 112 6.09 7.71 -26.87
C THR A 112 4.94 6.91 -26.25
N SER A 113 4.79 5.63 -26.61
CA SER A 113 3.80 4.74 -25.99
C SER A 113 4.04 4.58 -24.49
N LEU A 114 5.28 4.31 -24.07
CA LEU A 114 5.66 4.23 -22.65
C LEU A 114 5.44 5.54 -21.90
N GLN A 115 5.60 6.69 -22.58
CA GLN A 115 5.34 7.98 -21.98
C GLN A 115 3.84 8.19 -21.70
N GLY A 116 2.96 7.71 -22.59
CA GLY A 116 1.53 7.62 -22.33
C GLY A 116 1.21 6.70 -21.15
N GLN A 117 1.82 5.51 -21.11
CA GLN A 117 1.66 4.56 -20.00
C GLN A 117 2.16 5.12 -18.66
N LEU A 118 3.24 5.92 -18.68
CA LEU A 118 3.74 6.60 -17.48
C LEU A 118 2.74 7.64 -16.98
N GLN A 119 2.12 8.40 -17.88
CA GLN A 119 1.06 9.37 -17.52
C GLN A 119 -0.18 8.65 -16.95
N GLU A 120 -0.57 7.52 -17.53
CA GLU A 120 -1.64 6.68 -17.02
C GLU A 120 -1.32 6.16 -15.61
N LEU A 121 -0.10 5.64 -15.39
CA LEU A 121 0.35 5.18 -14.08
C LEU A 121 0.29 6.31 -13.04
N MET A 122 0.72 7.52 -13.41
CA MET A 122 0.61 8.69 -12.55
C MET A 122 -0.84 9.07 -12.24
N GLY A 123 -1.74 8.93 -13.21
CA GLY A 123 -3.17 9.11 -13.00
C GLY A 123 -3.73 8.10 -12.00
N LEU A 124 -3.41 6.82 -12.18
CA LEU A 124 -3.82 5.74 -11.27
C LEU A 124 -3.27 5.95 -9.86
N ALA A 125 -1.99 6.31 -9.73
CA ALA A 125 -1.35 6.57 -8.44
C ALA A 125 -1.93 7.83 -7.73
N ASN A 126 -2.57 8.72 -8.48
CA ASN A 126 -3.31 9.88 -7.96
C ASN A 126 -4.84 9.66 -7.97
N SER A 127 -5.31 8.41 -7.94
CA SER A 127 -6.75 8.12 -7.87
C SER A 127 -7.37 8.63 -6.57
N THR A 128 -8.63 9.05 -6.65
CA THR A 128 -9.41 9.56 -5.52
C THR A 128 -10.56 8.63 -5.15
N ASP A 129 -11.10 8.79 -3.96
CA ASP A 129 -12.26 8.07 -3.45
C ASP A 129 -13.62 8.59 -3.93
N GLY A 130 -13.63 9.58 -4.83
CA GLY A 130 -14.84 10.26 -5.31
C GLY A 130 -15.38 11.35 -4.36
N THR A 131 -14.84 11.48 -3.14
CA THR A 131 -15.19 12.54 -2.17
C THR A 131 -14.12 13.62 -2.05
N GLY A 132 -13.05 13.51 -2.85
CA GLY A 132 -11.94 14.45 -2.90
C GLY A 132 -10.68 13.98 -2.18
N ASN A 133 -10.70 12.80 -1.52
CA ASN A 133 -9.49 12.25 -0.91
C ASN A 133 -8.75 11.34 -1.89
N TYR A 134 -7.43 11.48 -1.93
CA TYR A 134 -6.54 10.54 -2.61
C TYR A 134 -6.43 9.22 -1.84
N LEU A 135 -6.37 8.13 -2.59
CA LEU A 135 -6.30 6.78 -2.04
C LEU A 135 -4.92 6.45 -1.46
N PHE A 136 -3.86 6.97 -2.09
CA PHE A 136 -2.47 6.60 -1.81
C PHE A 136 -1.64 7.71 -1.14
N SER A 137 -2.26 8.75 -0.60
CA SER A 137 -1.59 9.88 0.05
C SER A 137 -1.31 9.72 1.56
N GLY A 138 -1.61 8.53 2.11
CA GLY A 138 -1.49 8.28 3.55
C GLY A 138 -2.60 8.96 4.33
N SER A 139 -2.27 9.62 5.44
CA SER A 139 -3.24 10.37 6.26
C SER A 139 -3.65 11.70 5.62
N LYS A 140 -2.79 12.29 4.78
CA LYS A 140 -3.04 13.51 4.00
C LYS A 140 -4.00 13.27 2.80
N GLY A 141 -5.24 12.91 3.09
CA GLY A 141 -6.27 12.61 2.07
C GLY A 141 -6.40 13.69 0.99
N ASN A 142 -6.29 14.97 1.34
CA ASN A 142 -6.51 16.09 0.41
C ASN A 142 -5.24 16.56 -0.34
N THR A 143 -4.11 15.86 -0.21
CA THR A 143 -2.85 16.22 -0.88
C THR A 143 -2.59 15.25 -2.02
N GLN A 144 -2.37 15.79 -3.23
CA GLN A 144 -1.97 14.98 -4.38
C GLN A 144 -0.67 14.22 -4.07
N PRO A 145 -0.68 12.87 -4.07
CA PRO A 145 0.47 12.10 -3.61
C PRO A 145 1.66 12.14 -4.56
N PHE A 146 1.45 12.09 -5.88
CA PHE A 146 2.55 12.00 -6.85
C PHE A 146 2.58 13.21 -7.78
N VAL A 147 3.69 13.95 -7.71
CA VAL A 147 3.91 15.16 -8.53
C VAL A 147 5.16 14.98 -9.37
N ASN A 148 5.11 15.34 -10.64
CA ASN A 148 6.27 15.32 -11.52
C ASN A 148 7.11 16.59 -11.29
N THR A 149 8.40 16.42 -11.04
CA THR A 149 9.38 17.51 -10.89
C THR A 149 10.49 17.37 -11.93
N ALA A 150 11.37 18.38 -12.05
CA ALA A 150 12.54 18.28 -12.93
C ALA A 150 13.50 17.12 -12.56
N ALA A 151 13.46 16.64 -11.32
CA ALA A 151 14.24 15.50 -10.83
C ALA A 151 13.48 14.15 -10.93
N GLY A 152 12.27 14.14 -11.47
CA GLY A 152 11.39 12.98 -11.57
C GLY A 152 10.16 13.06 -10.65
N VAL A 153 9.45 11.94 -10.51
CA VAL A 153 8.22 11.87 -9.71
C VAL A 153 8.55 11.81 -8.22
N VAL A 154 7.99 12.74 -7.45
CA VAL A 154 8.17 12.86 -6.00
C VAL A 154 6.86 12.56 -5.27
N TYR A 155 6.98 11.91 -4.11
CA TYR A 155 5.85 11.64 -3.23
C TYR A 155 5.64 12.76 -2.19
N GLN A 156 4.44 13.34 -2.16
CA GLN A 156 4.07 14.48 -1.30
C GLN A 156 3.12 14.10 -0.16
N GLY A 157 2.73 12.82 -0.06
CA GLY A 157 1.91 12.31 1.04
C GLY A 157 2.71 12.10 2.34
N ASP A 158 2.19 11.25 3.22
CA ASP A 158 2.90 10.80 4.42
C ASP A 158 2.93 9.26 4.50
N SER A 159 3.63 8.72 5.49
CA SER A 159 3.75 7.27 5.70
C SER A 159 2.73 6.69 6.68
N LEU A 160 1.64 7.42 6.97
CA LEU A 160 0.64 7.00 7.93
C LEU A 160 -0.56 6.38 7.20
N GLN A 161 -1.00 5.22 7.68
CA GLN A 161 -2.24 4.60 7.22
C GLN A 161 -3.44 5.20 7.96
N ARG A 162 -4.59 5.28 7.28
CA ARG A 162 -5.85 5.66 7.93
C ARG A 162 -6.46 4.42 8.58
N ASN A 163 -6.51 4.41 9.90
CA ASN A 163 -7.11 3.32 10.66
C ASN A 163 -8.57 3.61 10.96
N MET A 164 -9.41 2.60 10.83
CA MET A 164 -10.83 2.67 11.14
C MET A 164 -11.18 1.63 12.20
N GLN A 165 -11.87 2.07 13.26
CA GLN A 165 -12.36 1.18 14.31
C GLN A 165 -13.55 0.37 13.78
N VAL A 166 -13.41 -0.95 13.73
CA VAL A 166 -14.36 -1.87 13.07
C VAL A 166 -15.01 -2.86 14.04
N SER A 167 -14.48 -2.93 15.25
CA SER A 167 -15.01 -3.71 16.38
C SER A 167 -14.50 -3.06 17.68
N PRO A 168 -15.01 -3.43 18.88
CA PRO A 168 -14.53 -2.89 20.15
C PRO A 168 -13.01 -2.94 20.35
N THR A 169 -12.34 -3.97 19.82
CA THR A 169 -10.91 -4.21 20.04
C THR A 169 -10.09 -4.16 18.75
N ARG A 170 -10.72 -3.96 17.59
CA ARG A 170 -10.05 -4.05 16.29
C ARG A 170 -10.14 -2.76 15.48
N GLN A 171 -8.97 -2.35 14.97
CA GLN A 171 -8.82 -1.37 13.91
C GLN A 171 -8.31 -2.03 12.63
N ILE A 172 -8.75 -1.52 11.48
CA ILE A 172 -8.29 -1.92 10.16
C ILE A 172 -7.77 -0.69 9.44
N ALA A 173 -6.60 -0.81 8.81
CA ALA A 173 -6.09 0.19 7.89
C ALA A 173 -6.96 0.17 6.61
N SER A 174 -7.66 1.27 6.35
CA SER A 174 -8.54 1.44 5.19
C SER A 174 -7.80 1.93 3.93
N THR A 175 -6.54 2.35 4.08
CA THR A 175 -5.68 2.78 2.97
C THR A 175 -4.27 2.21 3.08
N ASP A 176 -3.60 2.12 1.94
CA ASP A 176 -2.19 1.81 1.83
C ASP A 176 -1.38 3.04 1.42
N VAL A 177 -0.12 3.07 1.83
CA VAL A 177 0.78 4.22 1.60
C VAL A 177 1.36 4.14 0.21
N GLY A 178 1.23 5.21 -0.58
CA GLY A 178 1.74 5.25 -1.96
C GLY A 178 3.25 5.02 -2.07
N THR A 179 4.05 5.39 -1.07
CA THR A 179 5.50 5.09 -1.12
C THR A 179 5.79 3.61 -1.18
N ASP A 180 5.03 2.80 -0.45
CA ASP A 180 5.31 1.38 -0.31
C ASP A 180 4.85 0.61 -1.56
N ILE A 181 3.89 1.17 -2.30
CA ILE A 181 3.39 0.61 -3.56
C ILE A 181 4.28 1.04 -4.75
N PHE A 182 4.57 2.34 -4.86
CA PHE A 182 5.12 2.93 -6.10
C PHE A 182 6.57 3.42 -6.01
N MET A 183 7.11 3.66 -4.81
CA MET A 183 8.44 4.28 -4.63
C MET A 183 9.50 3.31 -4.08
N LYS A 184 9.12 2.43 -3.15
CA LYS A 184 10.04 1.54 -2.43
C LYS A 184 10.03 0.12 -3.00
N VAL A 185 10.14 -0.02 -4.32
CA VAL A 185 10.29 -1.33 -4.95
C VAL A 185 11.77 -1.71 -4.95
N ARG A 186 12.12 -2.91 -4.49
CA ARG A 186 13.51 -3.39 -4.57
C ARG A 186 13.88 -3.64 -6.03
N ASN A 187 15.00 -3.07 -6.48
CA ASN A 187 15.51 -3.30 -7.83
C ASN A 187 16.27 -4.64 -7.97
N GLY A 188 16.60 -5.02 -9.20
CA GLY A 188 17.32 -6.26 -9.51
C GLY A 188 16.46 -7.50 -9.25
N ASN A 189 16.99 -8.47 -8.53
CA ASN A 189 16.23 -9.66 -8.11
C ASN A 189 15.53 -9.50 -6.75
N GLY A 190 15.54 -8.29 -6.17
CA GLY A 190 15.00 -7.99 -4.84
C GLY A 190 16.01 -8.08 -3.70
N THR A 191 17.16 -8.73 -3.92
CA THR A 191 18.25 -8.86 -2.94
C THR A 191 19.52 -8.14 -3.38
N PHE A 192 19.92 -8.31 -4.63
CA PHE A 192 21.02 -7.60 -5.27
C PHE A 192 20.69 -7.25 -6.72
N THR A 193 21.40 -6.25 -7.24
CA THR A 193 21.44 -5.89 -8.65
C THR A 193 22.74 -6.36 -9.27
N ALA A 194 22.72 -6.54 -10.59
CA ALA A 194 23.93 -6.67 -11.37
C ALA A 194 23.82 -5.68 -12.54
N ALA A 195 24.85 -4.89 -12.76
CA ALA A 195 24.86 -3.86 -13.79
C ALA A 195 26.24 -3.77 -14.46
N PRO A 196 26.32 -3.46 -15.76
CA PRO A 196 27.56 -3.20 -16.47
C PRO A 196 28.17 -1.90 -15.98
N GLY A 197 29.50 -1.85 -16.09
CA GLY A 197 30.28 -0.73 -15.64
C GLY A 197 30.43 -0.69 -14.12
N LEU A 198 30.68 0.51 -13.62
CA LEU A 198 31.05 0.78 -12.25
C LEU A 198 30.33 2.00 -11.70
N THR A 199 29.95 1.93 -10.43
CA THR A 199 29.56 3.10 -9.66
C THR A 199 30.58 3.30 -8.56
N MET A 200 31.14 4.50 -8.48
CA MET A 200 32.13 4.86 -7.47
C MET A 200 31.69 6.11 -6.74
N SER A 201 32.18 6.32 -5.52
CA SER A 201 32.03 7.60 -4.85
C SER A 201 33.10 8.57 -5.32
N ILE A 202 32.80 9.86 -5.33
CA ILE A 202 33.74 10.93 -5.59
C ILE A 202 34.57 11.17 -4.33
N GLY A 203 35.89 11.03 -4.43
CA GLY A 203 36.84 11.14 -3.31
C GLY A 203 37.12 12.58 -2.87
N ALA A 204 36.92 13.57 -3.75
CA ALA A 204 37.10 14.99 -3.44
C ALA A 204 36.14 15.86 -4.27
N ASN A 205 35.76 17.03 -3.75
CA ASN A 205 34.84 17.95 -4.43
C ASN A 205 35.30 18.25 -5.87
N ILE A 206 34.42 18.04 -6.85
CA ILE A 206 34.63 18.40 -8.25
C ILE A 206 34.15 19.84 -8.43
N ALA A 207 35.08 20.74 -8.78
CA ALA A 207 34.74 22.12 -9.13
C ALA A 207 34.27 22.24 -10.58
N VAL A 208 33.48 23.28 -10.89
CA VAL A 208 33.17 23.63 -12.29
C VAL A 208 34.47 23.89 -13.05
N GLY A 209 34.62 23.30 -14.23
CA GLY A 209 35.84 23.38 -15.04
C GLY A 209 36.88 22.29 -14.75
N ALA A 210 36.70 21.49 -13.71
CA ALA A 210 37.64 20.41 -13.38
C ALA A 210 37.56 19.25 -14.39
N THR A 211 38.72 18.73 -14.79
CA THR A 211 38.86 17.50 -15.60
C THR A 211 39.46 16.36 -14.81
N THR A 212 40.30 16.63 -13.81
CA THR A 212 40.82 15.61 -12.90
C THR A 212 39.81 15.32 -11.80
N VAL A 213 39.52 14.04 -11.60
CA VAL A 213 38.58 13.55 -10.58
C VAL A 213 39.32 12.61 -9.64
N THR A 214 39.16 12.86 -8.34
CA THR A 214 39.62 11.94 -7.29
C THR A 214 38.53 10.92 -6.99
N VAL A 215 38.87 9.64 -6.99
CA VAL A 215 38.03 8.49 -6.63
C VAL A 215 38.77 7.61 -5.62
N PRO A 216 38.08 6.80 -4.80
CA PRO A 216 38.72 5.95 -3.80
C PRO A 216 39.71 4.93 -4.37
N ASN A 217 39.50 4.47 -5.60
CA ASN A 217 40.47 3.69 -6.38
C ASN A 217 40.20 3.88 -7.88
N THR A 218 41.15 3.56 -8.75
CA THR A 218 40.97 3.54 -10.22
C THR A 218 40.91 2.11 -10.78
N GLY A 219 40.77 1.10 -9.91
CA GLY A 219 40.67 -0.31 -10.26
C GLY A 219 39.45 -0.59 -11.14
N GLY A 220 39.71 -1.16 -12.33
CA GLY A 220 38.67 -1.46 -13.32
C GLY A 220 38.24 -0.27 -14.18
N LEU A 221 38.77 0.94 -13.96
CA LEU A 221 38.63 2.01 -14.95
C LEU A 221 39.54 1.72 -16.14
N VAL A 222 39.05 2.03 -17.34
CA VAL A 222 39.86 2.06 -18.57
C VAL A 222 39.59 3.34 -19.34
N ALA A 223 40.60 3.82 -20.09
CA ALA A 223 40.41 4.95 -20.98
C ALA A 223 39.31 4.63 -22.01
N GLY A 224 38.43 5.59 -22.26
CA GLY A 224 37.27 5.45 -23.14
C GLY A 224 35.96 5.08 -22.45
N MET A 225 35.97 4.68 -21.16
CA MET A 225 34.73 4.42 -20.41
C MET A 225 33.85 5.68 -20.35
N PRO A 226 32.58 5.64 -20.81
CA PRO A 226 31.66 6.77 -20.67
C PRO A 226 31.37 7.07 -19.21
N ILE A 227 31.33 8.35 -18.88
CA ILE A 227 31.06 8.85 -17.53
C ILE A 227 29.65 9.45 -17.50
N THR A 228 28.87 9.08 -16.49
CA THR A 228 27.58 9.72 -16.19
C THR A 228 27.58 10.17 -14.72
N GLY A 229 27.04 11.36 -14.45
CA GLY A 229 27.07 11.97 -13.12
C GLY A 229 28.31 12.85 -12.89
N GLY A 230 28.59 13.19 -11.63
CA GLY A 230 29.75 14.02 -11.25
C GLY A 230 29.77 15.45 -11.81
N GLY A 231 28.64 15.92 -12.35
CA GLY A 231 28.54 17.23 -13.00
C GLY A 231 29.13 17.27 -14.41
N PHE A 232 29.42 16.13 -15.03
CA PHE A 232 29.95 16.06 -16.39
C PHE A 232 28.84 16.10 -17.46
N PRO A 233 29.10 16.72 -18.63
CA PRO A 233 28.15 16.73 -19.74
C PRO A 233 28.04 15.34 -20.39
N ALA A 234 26.92 15.09 -21.08
CA ALA A 234 26.70 13.84 -21.82
C ALA A 234 27.80 13.62 -22.88
N GLY A 235 28.27 12.37 -23.01
CA GLY A 235 29.36 12.02 -23.92
C GLY A 235 30.77 12.15 -23.32
N THR A 236 30.90 12.58 -22.07
CA THR A 236 32.18 12.57 -21.36
C THR A 236 32.66 11.14 -21.13
N THR A 237 33.98 10.92 -21.24
CA THR A 237 34.64 9.62 -21.08
C THR A 237 35.87 9.76 -20.18
N VAL A 238 36.36 8.64 -19.64
CA VAL A 238 37.67 8.60 -18.99
C VAL A 238 38.73 8.81 -20.06
N ALA A 239 39.43 9.94 -20.06
CA ALA A 239 40.51 10.25 -21.00
C ALA A 239 41.79 9.50 -20.66
N SER A 240 42.17 9.48 -19.38
CA SER A 240 43.35 8.74 -18.90
C SER A 240 43.26 8.48 -17.39
N ILE A 241 44.03 7.51 -16.91
CA ILE A 241 44.18 7.21 -15.48
C ILE A 241 45.57 7.69 -15.07
N THR A 242 45.63 8.58 -14.09
CA THR A 242 46.89 9.25 -13.71
C THR A 242 47.58 8.53 -12.57
N ASP A 243 46.82 8.00 -11.61
CA ASP A 243 47.33 7.18 -10.51
C ASP A 243 46.25 6.26 -9.93
N ALA A 244 46.52 5.64 -8.76
CA ALA A 244 45.61 4.71 -8.09
C ALA A 244 44.29 5.33 -7.63
N THR A 245 44.17 6.66 -7.58
CA THR A 245 43.02 7.43 -7.07
C THR A 245 42.56 8.55 -8.00
N HIS A 246 43.28 8.84 -9.08
CA HIS A 246 42.95 9.93 -10.00
C HIS A 246 42.78 9.45 -11.44
N PHE A 247 41.75 9.98 -12.09
CA PHE A 247 41.58 9.90 -13.54
C PHE A 247 41.27 11.29 -14.12
N VAL A 248 41.47 11.44 -15.43
CA VAL A 248 41.14 12.66 -16.18
C VAL A 248 39.93 12.37 -17.07
N ALA A 249 38.89 13.21 -16.98
CA ALA A 249 37.72 13.19 -17.86
C ALA A 249 38.02 13.92 -19.19
N SER A 250 37.39 13.48 -20.28
CA SER A 250 37.58 14.04 -21.63
C SER A 250 36.92 15.40 -21.83
N SER A 251 35.99 15.78 -20.95
CA SER A 251 35.36 17.11 -20.91
C SER A 251 35.34 17.63 -19.47
N PRO A 252 35.42 18.96 -19.27
CA PRO A 252 35.34 19.55 -17.93
C PRO A 252 33.93 19.42 -17.33
N ALA A 253 33.86 19.34 -16.00
CA ALA A 253 32.58 19.37 -15.28
C ALA A 253 31.87 20.73 -15.46
N THR A 254 30.57 20.70 -15.75
CA THR A 254 29.72 21.90 -15.91
C THR A 254 29.03 22.30 -14.61
N THR A 255 28.93 21.39 -13.64
CA THR A 255 28.32 21.64 -12.33
C THR A 255 29.24 21.15 -11.22
N ALA A 256 29.33 21.89 -10.12
CA ALA A 256 30.09 21.45 -8.96
C ALA A 256 29.42 20.23 -8.30
N THR A 257 30.20 19.25 -7.90
CA THR A 257 29.72 18.03 -7.22
C THR A 257 30.52 17.77 -5.96
N ALA A 258 29.85 17.56 -4.83
CA ALA A 258 30.51 17.31 -3.55
C ALA A 258 31.16 15.91 -3.49
N ALA A 259 32.20 15.78 -2.66
CA ALA A 259 32.76 14.50 -2.26
C ALA A 259 31.67 13.62 -1.61
N GLY A 260 31.78 12.31 -1.77
CA GLY A 260 30.79 11.34 -1.32
C GLY A 260 29.71 11.03 -2.34
N GLN A 261 29.43 11.92 -3.30
CA GLN A 261 28.43 11.71 -4.36
C GLN A 261 28.88 10.61 -5.33
N SER A 262 27.92 9.91 -5.94
CA SER A 262 28.23 8.83 -6.89
C SER A 262 28.59 9.35 -8.30
N ILE A 263 29.52 8.67 -8.94
CA ILE A 263 29.88 8.80 -10.35
C ILE A 263 29.79 7.41 -11.01
N GLN A 264 29.23 7.36 -12.22
CA GLN A 264 29.02 6.11 -12.95
C GLN A 264 29.90 6.04 -14.18
N PHE A 265 30.47 4.87 -14.43
CA PHE A 265 31.30 4.54 -15.57
C PHE A 265 30.66 3.39 -16.32
N ALA A 266 30.29 3.59 -17.58
CA ALA A 266 29.81 2.52 -18.43
C ALA A 266 30.97 1.80 -19.11
N ASN A 267 30.76 0.57 -19.57
CA ASN A 267 31.73 -0.10 -20.45
C ASN A 267 31.83 0.63 -21.79
N ALA A 268 33.01 0.57 -22.43
CA ALA A 268 33.29 1.24 -23.70
C ALA A 268 32.51 0.68 -24.91
N GLY A 269 31.63 -0.31 -24.69
CA GLY A 269 30.65 -0.78 -25.67
C GLY A 269 31.19 -1.71 -26.75
N THR A 270 32.45 -2.17 -26.65
CA THR A 270 33.04 -3.12 -27.62
C THR A 270 32.65 -4.58 -27.34
N GLY A 271 32.29 -4.91 -26.11
CA GLY A 271 31.83 -6.24 -25.72
C GLY A 271 30.33 -6.42 -25.91
N THR A 272 29.88 -7.68 -25.99
CA THR A 272 28.47 -8.11 -26.00
C THR A 272 28.01 -8.72 -24.67
N GLY A 273 28.83 -8.63 -23.61
CA GLY A 273 28.56 -9.18 -22.29
C GLY A 273 27.33 -8.56 -21.61
N ILE A 274 26.40 -9.41 -21.17
CA ILE A 274 25.21 -9.04 -20.39
C ILE A 274 25.29 -9.77 -19.06
N ILE A 275 25.05 -9.05 -17.97
CA ILE A 275 24.98 -9.63 -16.62
C ILE A 275 23.54 -9.55 -16.14
N THR A 276 23.05 -10.58 -15.45
CA THR A 276 21.72 -10.56 -14.84
C THR A 276 21.84 -11.09 -13.42
N PRO A 277 21.21 -10.44 -12.43
CA PRO A 277 21.21 -10.97 -11.08
C PRO A 277 20.51 -12.33 -11.08
N GLY A 278 21.19 -13.36 -10.57
CA GLY A 278 20.65 -14.71 -10.45
C GLY A 278 19.92 -14.87 -9.11
N ALA A 279 20.38 -15.81 -8.29
CA ALA A 279 19.77 -16.12 -7.00
C ALA A 279 20.80 -16.12 -5.87
N VAL A 280 20.31 -15.99 -4.63
CA VAL A 280 21.09 -16.32 -3.44
C VAL A 280 21.06 -17.85 -3.28
N ILE A 281 22.19 -18.51 -3.56
CA ILE A 281 22.32 -19.98 -3.52
C ILE A 281 22.73 -20.49 -2.14
N ASN A 282 23.33 -19.65 -1.30
CA ASN A 282 23.63 -19.97 0.10
C ASN A 282 23.49 -18.71 0.98
N PRO A 283 22.36 -18.55 1.69
CA PRO A 283 22.11 -17.40 2.55
C PRO A 283 23.14 -17.19 3.67
N ALA A 284 23.81 -18.26 4.15
CA ALA A 284 24.81 -18.15 5.22
C ALA A 284 26.11 -17.48 4.76
N LEU A 285 26.37 -17.46 3.44
CA LEU A 285 27.56 -16.83 2.86
C LEU A 285 27.25 -15.45 2.28
N TYR A 286 25.98 -15.10 2.11
CA TYR A 286 25.57 -13.79 1.61
C TYR A 286 25.84 -12.71 2.67
N ASN A 287 26.66 -11.74 2.32
CA ASN A 287 27.15 -10.70 3.22
C ASN A 287 26.72 -9.27 2.82
N ASN A 288 25.86 -9.12 1.81
CA ASN A 288 25.37 -7.83 1.33
C ASN A 288 26.49 -6.84 0.93
N ASN A 289 27.62 -7.39 0.47
CA ASN A 289 28.77 -6.63 -0.04
C ASN A 289 28.59 -6.27 -1.51
N THR A 290 29.34 -5.27 -1.95
CA THR A 290 29.41 -4.86 -3.36
C THR A 290 30.62 -5.51 -4.02
N TYR A 291 30.42 -6.11 -5.19
CA TYR A 291 31.45 -6.81 -5.94
C TYR A 291 31.65 -6.23 -7.33
N GLN A 292 32.87 -6.35 -7.83
CA GLN A 292 33.29 -5.98 -9.17
C GLN A 292 33.77 -7.25 -9.90
N LEU A 293 33.21 -7.50 -11.08
CA LEU A 293 33.66 -8.53 -12.00
C LEU A 293 34.43 -7.85 -13.13
N SER A 294 35.74 -8.07 -13.20
CA SER A 294 36.61 -7.51 -14.24
C SER A 294 36.98 -8.58 -15.25
N PHE A 295 36.77 -8.28 -16.54
CA PHE A 295 37.04 -9.18 -17.64
C PHE A 295 38.35 -8.85 -18.34
N SER A 296 39.12 -9.89 -18.68
CA SER A 296 40.31 -9.76 -19.51
C SER A 296 40.27 -10.76 -20.67
N VAL A 297 40.70 -10.31 -21.84
CA VAL A 297 40.85 -11.16 -23.03
C VAL A 297 42.30 -11.14 -23.46
N THR A 298 42.99 -12.26 -23.28
CA THR A 298 44.39 -12.44 -23.70
C THR A 298 44.49 -13.67 -24.59
N GLY A 299 45.05 -13.52 -25.80
CA GLY A 299 45.18 -14.64 -26.74
C GLY A 299 43.86 -15.28 -27.16
N GLY A 300 42.75 -14.53 -27.12
CA GLY A 300 41.40 -15.03 -27.44
C GLY A 300 40.70 -15.78 -26.31
N VAL A 301 41.35 -15.97 -25.15
CA VAL A 301 40.73 -16.54 -23.96
C VAL A 301 40.16 -15.44 -23.08
N THR A 302 38.86 -15.50 -22.80
CA THR A 302 38.18 -14.60 -21.87
C THR A 302 38.25 -15.17 -20.46
N THR A 303 38.70 -14.35 -19.52
CA THR A 303 38.76 -14.66 -18.08
C THR A 303 38.09 -13.56 -17.28
N TYR A 304 37.67 -13.89 -16.06
CA TYR A 304 37.13 -12.92 -15.11
C TYR A 304 37.81 -13.02 -13.75
N SER A 305 37.82 -11.90 -13.03
CA SER A 305 38.17 -11.84 -11.61
C SER A 305 37.08 -11.15 -10.82
N VAL A 306 36.73 -11.68 -9.65
CA VAL A 306 35.76 -11.09 -8.73
C VAL A 306 36.50 -10.42 -7.57
N THR A 307 36.20 -9.15 -7.33
CA THR A 307 36.78 -8.35 -6.26
C THR A 307 35.67 -7.78 -5.40
N ASP A 308 35.77 -7.94 -4.08
CA ASP A 308 34.94 -7.21 -3.13
C ASP A 308 35.40 -5.75 -3.07
N VAL A 309 34.50 -4.84 -3.43
CA VAL A 309 34.72 -3.40 -3.50
C VAL A 309 33.82 -2.64 -2.52
N THR A 310 33.31 -3.32 -1.49
CA THR A 310 32.51 -2.69 -0.42
C THR A 310 33.29 -1.56 0.26
N ASN A 311 34.59 -1.79 0.47
CA ASN A 311 35.54 -0.72 0.74
C ASN A 311 36.38 -0.46 -0.52
N PRO A 312 36.00 0.52 -1.36
CA PRO A 312 36.72 0.76 -2.59
C PRO A 312 38.16 1.27 -2.34
N ALA A 313 38.52 1.79 -1.17
CA ALA A 313 39.91 2.13 -0.87
C ALA A 313 40.81 0.92 -0.57
N ALA A 314 40.22 -0.25 -0.27
CA ALA A 314 40.93 -1.50 -0.04
C ALA A 314 40.16 -2.68 -0.67
N PRO A 315 40.17 -2.81 -2.01
CA PRO A 315 39.51 -3.91 -2.70
C PRO A 315 40.13 -5.26 -2.32
N VAL A 316 39.29 -6.28 -2.08
CA VAL A 316 39.74 -7.61 -1.67
C VAL A 316 39.38 -8.64 -2.74
N PRO A 317 40.34 -9.35 -3.36
CA PRO A 317 40.03 -10.43 -4.30
C PRO A 317 39.24 -11.54 -3.62
N VAL A 318 38.17 -12.00 -4.27
CA VAL A 318 37.38 -13.13 -3.76
C VAL A 318 38.15 -14.43 -3.98
N ALA A 319 38.28 -15.24 -2.92
CA ALA A 319 39.03 -16.48 -2.95
C ALA A 319 38.51 -17.43 -4.05
N GLY A 320 39.44 -17.97 -4.86
CA GLY A 320 39.11 -18.88 -5.96
C GLY A 320 38.48 -18.21 -7.19
N GLN A 321 38.33 -16.88 -7.19
CA GLN A 321 37.71 -16.11 -8.27
C GLN A 321 38.68 -15.14 -8.94
N THR A 322 39.93 -15.55 -9.13
CA THR A 322 40.95 -14.76 -9.82
C THR A 322 41.34 -15.43 -11.13
N ASN A 323 41.22 -14.69 -12.24
CA ASN A 323 41.57 -15.14 -13.60
C ASN A 323 40.88 -16.47 -14.00
N VAL A 324 39.61 -16.62 -13.63
CA VAL A 324 38.81 -17.81 -13.93
C VAL A 324 38.33 -17.76 -15.37
N ALA A 325 38.39 -18.89 -16.09
CA ALA A 325 37.91 -18.97 -17.46
C ALA A 325 36.42 -18.65 -17.56
N TYR A 326 36.05 -17.80 -18.50
CA TYR A 326 34.66 -17.44 -18.77
C TYR A 326 34.10 -18.29 -19.91
N THR A 327 32.90 -18.82 -19.68
CA THR A 327 32.09 -19.47 -20.72
C THR A 327 30.73 -18.80 -20.74
N SER A 328 30.33 -18.27 -21.89
CA SER A 328 29.03 -17.61 -22.07
C SER A 328 27.88 -18.53 -21.69
N GLY A 329 26.94 -18.03 -20.88
CA GLY A 329 25.75 -18.74 -20.43
C GLY A 329 25.95 -19.57 -19.17
N ASN A 330 27.20 -19.77 -18.72
CA ASN A 330 27.44 -20.42 -17.44
C ASN A 330 27.25 -19.43 -16.28
N ALA A 331 26.68 -19.93 -15.19
CA ALA A 331 26.51 -19.18 -13.96
C ALA A 331 27.87 -18.93 -13.28
N ILE A 332 28.06 -17.72 -12.77
CA ILE A 332 29.22 -17.34 -11.95
C ILE A 332 28.77 -17.31 -10.49
N ASN A 333 29.36 -18.15 -9.65
CA ASN A 333 28.96 -18.36 -8.25
C ASN A 333 30.06 -17.91 -7.29
N PHE A 334 29.77 -17.00 -6.37
CA PHE A 334 30.72 -16.56 -5.35
C PHE A 334 29.99 -16.05 -4.12
N ASN A 335 30.58 -16.16 -2.94
CA ASN A 335 30.05 -15.63 -1.67
C ASN A 335 28.54 -15.84 -1.45
N GLY A 336 28.04 -17.03 -1.77
CA GLY A 336 26.63 -17.42 -1.59
C GLY A 336 25.65 -16.88 -2.63
N ILE A 337 26.12 -16.16 -3.64
CA ILE A 337 25.30 -15.64 -4.74
C ILE A 337 25.68 -16.26 -6.07
N GLN A 338 24.71 -16.25 -6.97
CA GLN A 338 24.84 -16.63 -8.36
C GLN A 338 24.48 -15.43 -9.24
N VAL A 339 25.34 -15.13 -10.22
CA VAL A 339 25.02 -14.21 -11.32
C VAL A 339 25.03 -14.97 -12.63
N GLN A 340 24.11 -14.61 -13.51
CA GLN A 340 24.05 -15.17 -14.86
C GLN A 340 24.73 -14.21 -15.81
N MET A 341 25.55 -14.74 -16.71
CA MET A 341 26.27 -13.92 -17.66
C MET A 341 26.34 -14.57 -19.04
N SER A 342 26.04 -13.80 -20.07
CA SER A 342 26.03 -14.25 -21.46
C SER A 342 26.71 -13.24 -22.37
N GLY A 343 26.99 -13.65 -23.61
CA GLY A 343 27.66 -12.82 -24.61
C GLY A 343 29.19 -12.92 -24.49
N ALA A 344 29.89 -11.98 -25.13
CA ALA A 344 31.34 -11.91 -25.17
C ALA A 344 31.81 -10.57 -24.56
N PRO A 345 32.10 -10.54 -23.25
CA PRO A 345 32.76 -9.38 -22.63
C PRO A 345 34.07 -9.07 -23.35
N ALA A 346 34.30 -7.80 -23.63
CA ALA A 346 35.57 -7.33 -24.17
C ALA A 346 36.63 -7.20 -23.08
N ASN A 347 37.89 -7.11 -23.49
CA ASN A 347 38.99 -6.85 -22.56
C ASN A 347 38.78 -5.51 -21.84
N GLY A 348 38.83 -5.51 -20.51
CA GLY A 348 38.61 -4.32 -19.70
C GLY A 348 37.13 -4.02 -19.41
N ASP A 349 36.18 -4.84 -19.87
CA ASP A 349 34.79 -4.73 -19.44
C ASP A 349 34.68 -5.05 -17.96
N VAL A 350 33.85 -4.26 -17.28
CA VAL A 350 33.59 -4.44 -15.85
C VAL A 350 32.09 -4.53 -15.60
N PHE A 351 31.71 -5.31 -14.60
CA PHE A 351 30.33 -5.43 -14.13
C PHE A 351 30.32 -5.32 -12.62
N SER A 352 29.30 -4.67 -12.09
CA SER A 352 29.09 -4.50 -10.66
C SER A 352 27.94 -5.38 -10.18
N VAL A 353 28.08 -5.89 -8.97
CA VAL A 353 27.01 -6.58 -8.24
C VAL A 353 26.86 -5.86 -6.91
N SER A 354 25.70 -5.25 -6.68
CA SER A 354 25.46 -4.39 -5.52
C SER A 354 24.20 -4.83 -4.79
N PRO A 355 24.07 -4.59 -3.48
CA PRO A 355 22.81 -4.76 -2.76
C PRO A 355 21.65 -4.02 -3.43
N SER A 356 20.47 -4.63 -3.41
CA SER A 356 19.27 -4.00 -3.96
C SER A 356 18.91 -2.74 -3.16
N ALA A 357 18.60 -1.69 -3.90
CA ALA A 357 18.10 -0.42 -3.38
C ALA A 357 16.61 -0.24 -3.73
N ASN A 358 15.98 0.73 -3.09
CA ASN A 358 14.62 1.14 -3.44
C ASN A 358 14.66 1.96 -4.73
N GLN A 359 13.85 1.56 -5.70
CA GLN A 359 13.64 2.23 -6.98
C GLN A 359 12.13 2.45 -7.17
N SER A 360 11.76 3.65 -7.58
CA SER A 360 10.35 3.93 -7.92
C SER A 360 9.99 3.32 -9.26
N ILE A 361 8.75 2.88 -9.39
CA ILE A 361 8.18 2.36 -10.64
C ILE A 361 8.29 3.44 -11.74
N PHE A 362 8.01 4.69 -11.38
CA PHE A 362 8.15 5.85 -12.28
C PHE A 362 9.59 6.03 -12.78
N GLY A 363 10.57 5.85 -11.90
CA GLY A 363 11.98 5.93 -12.25
C GLY A 363 12.40 4.80 -13.19
N THR A 364 11.91 3.57 -12.96
CA THR A 364 12.12 2.45 -13.88
C THR A 364 11.58 2.75 -15.29
N LEU A 365 10.34 3.23 -15.39
CA LEU A 365 9.74 3.58 -16.69
C LEU A 365 10.47 4.75 -17.36
N SER A 366 10.86 5.77 -16.59
CA SER A 366 11.60 6.92 -17.11
C SER A 366 12.98 6.52 -17.64
N SER A 367 13.70 5.65 -16.93
CA SER A 367 14.97 5.08 -17.41
C SER A 367 14.81 4.28 -18.70
N LEU A 368 13.72 3.51 -18.83
CA LEU A 368 13.42 2.77 -20.06
C LEU A 368 13.09 3.72 -21.23
N ILE A 369 12.28 4.76 -21.00
CA ILE A 369 11.97 5.79 -21.99
C ILE A 369 13.26 6.48 -22.46
N ASN A 370 14.14 6.87 -21.54
CA ASN A 370 15.43 7.49 -21.85
C ASN A 370 16.33 6.55 -22.65
N THR A 371 16.34 5.25 -22.31
CA THR A 371 17.08 4.22 -23.04
C THR A 371 16.60 4.12 -24.48
N LEU A 372 15.29 4.13 -24.72
CA LEU A 372 14.71 4.02 -26.06
C LEU A 372 14.94 5.28 -26.91
N ASN A 373 14.97 6.45 -26.28
CA ASN A 373 15.29 7.72 -26.94
C ASN A 373 16.80 7.93 -27.16
N SER A 374 17.66 7.07 -26.59
CA SER A 374 19.09 7.21 -26.74
C SER A 374 19.54 6.94 -28.19
N PRO A 375 20.60 7.63 -28.66
CA PRO A 375 21.16 7.42 -29.99
C PRO A 375 21.96 6.10 -30.09
N ALA A 376 22.11 5.35 -29.00
CA ALA A 376 22.79 4.07 -28.99
C ALA A 376 22.07 3.07 -29.91
N ALA A 377 22.84 2.29 -30.65
CA ALA A 377 22.28 1.28 -31.56
C ALA A 377 21.61 0.14 -30.76
N PRO A 378 20.42 -0.32 -31.18
CA PRO A 378 19.86 -1.58 -30.66
C PRO A 378 20.86 -2.70 -30.93
N GLY A 379 21.08 -3.55 -29.93
CA GLY A 379 22.14 -4.58 -29.97
C GLY A 379 23.40 -4.23 -29.15
N GLY A 380 23.59 -2.97 -28.76
CA GLY A 380 24.64 -2.59 -27.82
C GLY A 380 24.41 -3.16 -26.41
N THR A 381 25.47 -3.51 -25.71
CA THR A 381 25.40 -4.06 -24.33
C THR A 381 24.70 -3.15 -23.35
N SER A 382 24.99 -1.85 -23.40
CA SER A 382 24.37 -0.87 -22.52
C SER A 382 22.85 -0.75 -22.74
N PHE A 383 22.40 -0.78 -24.00
CA PHE A 383 20.98 -0.75 -24.34
C PHE A 383 20.27 -2.02 -23.88
N ASN A 384 20.77 -3.20 -24.28
CA ASN A 384 20.17 -4.48 -23.93
C ASN A 384 20.13 -4.70 -22.42
N GLN A 385 21.19 -4.32 -21.71
CA GLN A 385 21.18 -4.35 -20.27
C GLN A 385 20.10 -3.43 -19.69
N SER A 386 20.05 -2.17 -20.11
CA SER A 386 19.10 -1.20 -19.53
C SER A 386 17.65 -1.68 -19.72
N VAL A 387 17.36 -2.35 -20.83
CA VAL A 387 16.06 -3.01 -21.06
C VAL A 387 15.87 -4.21 -20.13
N ASN A 388 16.87 -5.08 -19.96
CA ASN A 388 16.80 -6.22 -19.02
C ASN A 388 16.64 -5.78 -17.55
N ASP A 389 17.34 -4.73 -17.13
CA ASP A 389 17.21 -4.15 -15.79
C ASP A 389 15.81 -3.58 -15.60
N ALA A 390 15.27 -2.88 -16.62
CA ALA A 390 13.90 -2.39 -16.59
C ALA A 390 12.89 -3.54 -16.48
N LEU A 391 13.06 -4.62 -17.26
CA LEU A 391 12.20 -5.82 -17.20
C LEU A 391 12.22 -6.46 -15.81
N GLY A 392 13.42 -6.65 -15.22
CA GLY A 392 13.57 -7.19 -13.87
C GLY A 392 12.89 -6.29 -12.83
N ASN A 393 13.09 -4.98 -12.91
CA ASN A 393 12.47 -4.01 -11.99
C ASN A 393 10.95 -3.93 -12.17
N ILE A 394 10.42 -4.08 -13.39
CA ILE A 394 8.98 -4.18 -13.64
C ILE A 394 8.40 -5.44 -13.00
N ASP A 395 9.12 -6.56 -13.05
CA ASP A 395 8.70 -7.80 -12.38
C ASP A 395 8.69 -7.65 -10.85
N GLN A 396 9.70 -6.99 -10.28
CA GLN A 396 9.68 -6.64 -8.84
C GLN A 396 8.51 -5.71 -8.51
N SER A 397 8.19 -4.77 -9.39
CA SER A 397 7.07 -3.85 -9.22
C SER A 397 5.72 -4.58 -9.26
N LEU A 398 5.55 -5.52 -10.20
CA LEU A 398 4.37 -6.39 -10.29
C LEU A 398 4.22 -7.23 -9.01
N ASN A 399 5.30 -7.86 -8.54
CA ASN A 399 5.27 -8.65 -7.30
C ASN A 399 4.92 -7.79 -6.08
N ASN A 400 5.45 -6.56 -6.00
CA ASN A 400 5.12 -5.62 -4.94
C ASN A 400 3.63 -5.28 -4.94
N VAL A 401 3.07 -4.91 -6.10
CA VAL A 401 1.64 -4.61 -6.24
C VAL A 401 0.79 -5.83 -5.90
N LEU A 402 1.14 -7.02 -6.39
CA LEU A 402 0.42 -8.26 -6.07
C LEU A 402 0.44 -8.58 -4.58
N THR A 403 1.55 -8.32 -3.89
CA THR A 403 1.67 -8.50 -2.43
C THR A 403 0.73 -7.57 -1.68
N VAL A 404 0.70 -6.29 -2.08
CA VAL A 404 -0.22 -5.29 -1.49
C VAL A 404 -1.67 -5.71 -1.73
N ARG A 405 -2.03 -6.12 -2.94
CA ARG A 405 -3.36 -6.63 -3.30
C ARG A 405 -3.76 -7.85 -2.48
N ALA A 406 -2.84 -8.81 -2.28
CA ALA A 406 -3.09 -9.97 -1.42
C ALA A 406 -3.37 -9.55 0.04
N SER A 407 -2.62 -8.58 0.56
CA SER A 407 -2.88 -8.01 1.89
C SER A 407 -4.17 -7.18 1.97
N MET A 408 -4.62 -6.58 0.87
CA MET A 408 -5.94 -5.94 0.81
C MET A 408 -7.06 -6.98 0.78
N GLY A 409 -6.89 -8.07 0.04
CA GLY A 409 -7.83 -9.20 0.00
C GLY A 409 -8.05 -9.84 1.37
N SER A 410 -6.99 -10.01 2.16
CA SER A 410 -7.13 -10.52 3.54
C SER A 410 -7.92 -9.56 4.43
N ARG A 411 -7.67 -8.24 4.32
CA ARG A 411 -8.45 -7.20 5.03
C ARG A 411 -9.91 -7.16 4.59
N LEU A 412 -10.21 -7.32 3.30
CA LEU A 412 -11.59 -7.39 2.78
C LEU A 412 -12.34 -8.62 3.31
N ASN A 413 -11.68 -9.78 3.36
CA ASN A 413 -12.26 -10.99 3.94
C ASN A 413 -12.54 -10.81 5.44
N GLU A 414 -11.60 -10.19 6.16
CA GLU A 414 -11.78 -9.87 7.57
C GLU A 414 -12.94 -8.90 7.81
N LEU A 415 -13.04 -7.81 7.03
CA LEU A 415 -14.16 -6.87 7.12
C LEU A 415 -15.49 -7.54 6.79
N THR A 416 -15.52 -8.48 5.84
CA THR A 416 -16.74 -9.24 5.51
C THR A 416 -17.17 -10.10 6.69
N ALA A 417 -16.23 -10.78 7.36
CA ALA A 417 -16.52 -11.55 8.57
C ALA A 417 -17.02 -10.64 9.71
N LEU A 418 -16.36 -9.51 9.94
CA LEU A 418 -16.75 -8.53 10.96
C LEU A 418 -18.13 -7.91 10.67
N GLN A 419 -18.44 -7.63 9.40
CA GLN A 419 -19.76 -7.12 8.99
C GLN A 419 -20.87 -8.13 9.32
N ASN A 420 -20.64 -9.42 9.05
CA ASN A 420 -21.58 -10.47 9.43
C ASN A 420 -21.77 -10.55 10.95
N THR A 421 -20.68 -10.44 11.73
CA THR A 421 -20.76 -10.41 13.19
C THR A 421 -21.55 -9.20 13.70
N VAL A 422 -21.28 -8.00 13.18
CA VAL A 422 -21.99 -6.77 13.54
C VAL A 422 -23.48 -6.89 13.20
N SER A 423 -23.82 -7.41 12.03
CA SER A 423 -25.22 -7.63 11.64
C SER A 423 -25.93 -8.63 12.56
N GLN A 424 -25.27 -9.74 12.94
CA GLN A 424 -25.82 -10.71 13.90
C GLN A 424 -26.00 -10.12 15.29
N GLN A 425 -25.01 -9.38 15.81
CA GLN A 425 -25.11 -8.71 17.11
C GLN A 425 -26.24 -7.67 17.13
N GLY A 426 -26.40 -6.92 16.04
CA GLY A 426 -27.51 -5.97 15.89
C GLY A 426 -28.88 -6.66 15.96
N LEU A 427 -29.03 -7.80 15.28
CA LEU A 427 -30.25 -8.61 15.37
C LEU A 427 -30.49 -9.13 16.79
N GLN A 428 -29.45 -9.59 17.48
CA GLN A 428 -29.56 -10.06 18.86
C GLN A 428 -30.00 -8.93 19.81
N TYR A 429 -29.43 -7.73 19.67
CA TYR A 429 -29.88 -6.56 20.44
C TYR A 429 -31.33 -6.22 20.15
N GLN A 430 -31.74 -6.23 18.89
CA GLN A 430 -33.11 -5.96 18.49
C GLN A 430 -34.10 -6.99 19.06
N GLN A 431 -33.76 -8.28 19.03
CA GLN A 431 -34.57 -9.35 19.63
C GLN A 431 -34.69 -9.19 21.14
N THR A 432 -33.57 -8.87 21.80
CA THR A 432 -33.55 -8.66 23.26
C THR A 432 -34.37 -7.42 23.62
N LEU A 433 -34.24 -6.32 22.89
CA LEU A 433 -35.06 -5.12 23.06
C LEU A 433 -36.54 -5.45 22.89
N THR A 434 -36.94 -6.14 21.81
CA THR A 434 -38.33 -6.58 21.60
C THR A 434 -38.83 -7.50 22.73
N SER A 435 -37.99 -8.38 23.28
CA SER A 435 -38.37 -9.25 24.39
C SER A 435 -38.63 -8.49 25.70
N ILE A 436 -37.99 -7.33 25.89
CA ILE A 436 -38.11 -6.49 27.09
C ILE A 436 -39.23 -5.46 26.91
N GLN A 437 -39.26 -4.77 25.77
CA GLN A 437 -40.21 -3.70 25.51
C GLN A 437 -41.51 -4.17 24.88
N GLY A 438 -41.53 -5.32 24.19
CA GLY A 438 -42.68 -5.77 23.43
C GLY A 438 -43.90 -6.07 24.31
N THR A 439 -45.07 -5.65 23.83
CA THR A 439 -46.38 -5.98 24.42
C THR A 439 -46.79 -7.39 24.01
N ASP A 440 -47.15 -8.23 24.99
CA ASP A 440 -47.90 -9.46 24.72
C ASP A 440 -49.36 -9.08 24.44
N TYR A 441 -49.71 -9.01 23.16
CA TYR A 441 -51.05 -8.63 22.72
C TYR A 441 -52.14 -9.52 23.28
N ASN A 442 -51.89 -10.83 23.48
CA ASN A 442 -52.90 -11.74 24.00
C ASN A 442 -53.23 -11.41 25.46
N LYS A 443 -52.18 -11.20 26.27
CA LYS A 443 -52.35 -10.77 27.65
C LYS A 443 -52.95 -9.37 27.74
N ALA A 444 -52.48 -8.42 26.93
CA ALA A 444 -52.95 -7.04 26.94
C ALA A 444 -54.45 -6.94 26.56
N ILE A 445 -54.90 -7.70 25.56
CA ILE A 445 -56.32 -7.74 25.18
C ILE A 445 -57.17 -8.40 26.28
N SER A 446 -56.66 -9.46 26.92
CA SER A 446 -57.35 -10.10 28.06
C SER A 446 -57.47 -9.14 29.25
N ASP A 447 -56.39 -8.45 29.61
CA ASP A 447 -56.35 -7.47 30.70
C ASP A 447 -57.28 -6.29 30.38
N LEU A 448 -57.26 -5.77 29.15
CA LEU A 448 -58.16 -4.71 28.71
C LEU A 448 -59.64 -5.11 28.86
N THR A 449 -59.99 -6.34 28.50
CA THR A 449 -61.36 -6.87 28.62
C THR A 449 -61.78 -6.99 30.09
N GLN A 450 -60.89 -7.49 30.96
CA GLN A 450 -61.12 -7.56 32.41
C GLN A 450 -61.26 -6.17 33.03
N GLN A 451 -60.41 -5.22 32.66
CA GLN A 451 -60.46 -3.83 33.14
C GLN A 451 -61.75 -3.13 32.72
N HIS A 452 -62.21 -3.30 31.46
CA HIS A 452 -63.51 -2.80 31.01
C HIS A 452 -64.67 -3.39 31.82
N THR A 453 -64.64 -4.71 32.06
CA THR A 453 -65.65 -5.40 32.86
C THR A 453 -65.66 -4.90 34.31
N ALA A 454 -64.48 -4.70 34.90
CA ALA A 454 -64.31 -4.18 36.25
C ALA A 454 -64.78 -2.72 36.39
N LEU A 455 -64.48 -1.86 35.41
CA LEU A 455 -64.98 -0.49 35.37
C LEU A 455 -66.51 -0.46 35.29
N GLN A 456 -67.11 -1.30 34.46
CA GLN A 456 -68.56 -1.40 34.35
C GLN A 456 -69.21 -1.91 35.65
N ALA A 457 -68.60 -2.89 36.32
CA ALA A 457 -69.04 -3.39 37.62
C ALA A 457 -68.89 -2.33 38.73
N ALA A 458 -67.82 -1.54 38.72
CA ALA A 458 -67.59 -0.43 39.65
C ALA A 458 -68.64 0.69 39.44
N GLN A 459 -68.94 1.04 38.18
CA GLN A 459 -70.02 1.98 37.82
C GLN A 459 -71.38 1.52 38.36
N GLN A 460 -71.72 0.23 38.20
CA GLN A 460 -72.97 -0.34 38.70
C GLN A 460 -73.03 -0.39 40.24
N SER A 461 -71.93 -0.77 40.89
CA SER A 461 -71.83 -0.83 42.36
C SER A 461 -71.96 0.56 42.98
N PHE A 462 -71.31 1.56 42.38
CA PHE A 462 -71.44 2.97 42.75
C PHE A 462 -72.88 3.46 42.57
N ALA A 463 -73.55 3.10 41.48
CA ALA A 463 -74.96 3.42 41.24
C ALA A 463 -75.91 2.74 42.27
N ALA A 464 -75.58 1.56 42.78
CA ALA A 464 -76.36 0.86 43.80
C ALA A 464 -76.14 1.46 45.21
N ILE A 465 -74.90 1.77 45.58
CA ILE A 465 -74.53 2.38 46.86
C ILE A 465 -75.07 3.81 46.98
N SER A 466 -75.01 4.57 45.88
CA SER A 466 -75.58 5.92 45.81
C SER A 466 -77.10 5.94 46.01
N LYS A 467 -77.82 4.95 45.49
CA LYS A 467 -79.26 4.77 45.71
C LYS A 467 -79.61 4.42 47.17
N LEU A 468 -78.82 3.55 47.83
CA LEU A 468 -79.02 3.17 49.24
C LEU A 468 -78.70 4.31 50.21
N SER A 469 -77.70 5.15 49.91
CA SER A 469 -77.36 6.32 50.71
C SER A 469 -78.45 7.40 50.67
N LEU A 470 -79.12 7.56 49.52
CA LEU A 470 -80.21 8.55 49.37
C LEU A 470 -81.48 8.11 50.11
N PHE A 471 -81.72 6.79 50.18
CA PHE A 471 -82.85 6.19 50.89
C PHE A 471 -82.72 6.18 52.42
N ASN A 472 -81.50 6.28 52.97
CA ASN A 472 -81.23 6.39 54.41
C ASN A 472 -81.11 7.85 54.90
N TYR A 473 -81.14 8.82 53.98
CA TYR A 473 -81.10 10.26 54.28
C TYR A 473 -82.50 10.89 54.30
N LEU A 474 -83.46 10.27 53.60
CA LEU A 474 -84.91 10.48 53.75
C LEU A 474 -85.42 9.66 54.94
#